data_AF-A0A2T5JIJ4-F1
#
_entry.id   AF-A0A2T5JIJ4-F1
#
_cell.length_a   1.000
_cell.length_b   1.000
_cell.length_c   1.000
_cell.angle_alpha   90.00
_cell.angle_beta   90.00
_cell.angle_gamma   90.00
#
_symmetry.space_group_name_H-M   'P 1'
#
loop_
_entity.id
_entity.type
_entity.pdbx_description
1 polymer ?
#
loop_
_entity_poly.entity_id
_entity_poly.type
_entity_poly.pdbx_seq_one_letter_code
_entity_poly.pdbx_strand_id
1 'polypeptide(L)' 'MPRRTIPQQLDLFDPPCAAGSLPLPDWRSLPDETQATLTGLMVRLILDHADGADGQRKEAGHDA' A
#
# COMPACT_ATOMS: atom_id res chain seq x y z
N MET A 1 28.09 0.60 -15.89
CA MET A 1 27.15 -0.11 -14.99
C MET A 1 25.84 0.68 -14.94
N PRO A 2 24.75 0.24 -15.58
CA PRO A 2 23.46 0.92 -15.49
C PRO A 2 22.81 0.60 -14.13
N ARG A 3 22.69 1.59 -13.25
CA ARG A 3 21.90 1.47 -12.02
C ARG A 3 20.42 1.51 -12.43
N ARG A 4 19.77 0.35 -12.49
CA ARG A 4 18.30 0.28 -12.55
C ARG A 4 17.77 0.88 -11.25
N THR A 5 17.29 2.12 -11.30
CA THR A 5 16.47 2.71 -10.24
C THR A 5 15.15 1.95 -10.25
N ILE A 6 15.08 0.87 -9.47
CA ILE A 6 13.82 0.19 -9.20
C ILE A 6 12.97 1.20 -8.42
N PRO A 7 11.78 1.60 -8.91
CA PRO A 7 10.89 2.44 -8.13
C PRO A 7 10.58 1.68 -6.83
N GLN A 8 10.96 2.26 -5.70
CA GLN A 8 10.63 1.70 -4.40
C GLN A 8 9.13 1.88 -4.21
N GLN A 9 8.36 0.84 -4.52
CA GLN A 9 6.93 0.84 -4.26
C GLN A 9 6.74 0.72 -2.74
N LEU A 10 5.98 1.65 -2.18
CA LEU A 10 5.54 1.57 -0.79
C LEU A 10 4.45 0.51 -0.75
N ASP A 11 4.74 -0.64 -0.16
CA ASP A 11 3.70 -1.60 0.17
C ASP A 11 2.94 -1.11 1.40
N LEU A 12 1.64 -0.86 1.23
CA LEU A 12 0.77 -0.29 2.26
C LEU A 12 0.13 -1.37 3.13
N PHE A 13 0.16 -2.64 2.71
CA PHE A 13 -0.60 -3.73 3.32
C PHE A 13 0.28 -4.89 3.82
N ASP A 14 1.53 -4.96 3.39
CA ASP A 14 2.47 -5.94 3.95
C ASP A 14 2.73 -5.68 5.44
N PRO A 15 2.88 -6.74 6.26
CA PRO A 15 3.33 -6.60 7.63
C PRO A 15 4.64 -5.79 7.61
N PRO A 16 4.84 -4.84 8.53
CA PRO A 16 6.08 -4.07 8.57
C PRO A 16 7.23 -5.03 8.83
N CYS A 17 7.85 -5.50 7.75
CA CYS A 17 9.06 -6.28 7.82
C CYS A 17 10.06 -5.36 8.47
N ALA A 18 10.65 -5.79 9.59
CA ALA A 18 11.59 -5.02 10.39
C ALA A 18 12.83 -4.71 9.56
N ALA A 19 12.74 -3.72 8.67
CA ALA A 19 13.76 -3.38 7.70
C ALA A 19 13.58 -1.91 7.32
N GLY A 20 14.05 -1.06 8.24
CA GLY A 20 14.64 0.23 7.96
C GLY A 20 13.81 1.19 7.14
N SER A 21 13.10 2.10 7.84
CA SER A 21 12.90 3.49 7.42
C SER A 21 12.80 3.67 5.90
N LEU A 22 11.82 3.05 5.25
CA LEU A 22 11.36 3.61 3.99
C LEU A 22 11.03 5.07 4.32
N PRO A 23 11.48 6.06 3.54
CA PRO A 23 11.12 7.44 3.77
C PRO A 23 9.60 7.52 3.60
N LEU A 24 8.88 7.43 4.72
CA LEU A 24 7.46 7.61 4.72
C LEU A 24 7.25 9.02 4.18
N PRO A 25 6.50 9.19 3.08
CA PRO A 25 6.19 10.52 2.58
C PRO A 25 5.54 11.32 3.72
N ASP A 26 6.00 12.56 3.90
CA ASP A 26 5.48 13.45 4.94
C ASP A 26 4.09 13.98 4.56
N TRP A 27 3.08 13.11 4.63
CA TRP A 27 1.70 13.41 4.29
C TRP A 27 1.09 14.51 5.16
N ARG A 28 1.71 14.84 6.29
CA ARG A 28 1.27 15.93 7.18
C ARG A 28 1.66 17.31 6.68
N SER A 29 2.65 17.40 5.77
CA SER A 29 3.07 18.67 5.16
C SER A 29 2.16 19.15 4.03
N LEU A 30 1.18 18.33 3.63
CA LEU A 30 0.26 18.63 2.52
C LEU A 30 -0.80 19.66 2.95
N PRO A 31 -1.32 20.48 2.01
CA PRO A 31 -2.45 21.35 2.28
C PRO A 31 -3.68 20.55 2.75
N ASP A 32 -4.52 21.17 3.59
CA ASP A 32 -5.68 20.50 4.22
C ASP A 32 -6.60 19.82 3.19
N GLU A 33 -6.85 20.47 2.06
CA GLU A 33 -7.67 19.92 0.97
C GLU A 33 -7.05 18.67 0.34
N THR A 34 -5.72 18.68 0.16
CA THR A 34 -4.98 17.54 -0.38
C THR A 34 -4.92 16.40 0.64
N GLN A 35 -4.77 16.73 1.92
CA GLN A 35 -4.79 15.75 3.00
C GLN A 35 -6.16 15.06 3.09
N ALA A 36 -7.26 15.83 3.07
CA ALA A 36 -8.62 15.28 3.08
C ALA A 36 -8.88 14.36 1.88
N THR A 37 -8.44 14.79 0.69
CA THR A 37 -8.54 13.98 -0.54
C THR A 37 -7.74 12.68 -0.42
N LEU A 38 -6.50 12.76 0.06
CA LEU A 38 -5.64 11.61 0.27
C LEU A 38 -6.23 10.64 1.29
N THR A 39 -6.75 11.13 2.41
CA THR A 39 -7.45 10.31 3.41
C THR A 39 -8.64 9.59 2.79
N GLY A 40 -9.47 10.29 2.00
CA GLY A 40 -10.60 9.67 1.31
C GLY A 40 -10.18 8.61 0.28
N LEU A 41 -9.02 8.77 -0.36
CA LEU A 41 -8.45 7.75 -1.26
C LEU A 41 -7.92 6.55 -0.48
N MET A 42 -7.16 6.76 0.61
CA MET A 42 -6.63 5.69 1.44
C MET A 42 -7.73 4.86 2.08
N VAL A 43 -8.79 5.50 2.60
CA VAL A 43 -9.94 4.79 3.17
C VAL A 43 -10.60 3.90 2.13
N ARG A 44 -10.85 4.42 0.91
CA ARG A 44 -11.43 3.62 -0.18
C ARG A 44 -10.51 2.46 -0.57
N LEU A 45 -9.21 2.69 -0.68
CA LEU A 45 -8.23 1.65 -1.01
C LEU A 45 -8.21 0.54 0.05
N ILE A 46 -8.23 0.89 1.34
CA ILE A 46 -8.24 -0.07 2.45
C ILE A 46 -9.55 -0.87 2.46
N LEU A 47 -10.68 -0.21 2.27
CA LEU A 47 -11.99 -0.87 2.24
C LEU A 47 -12.15 -1.80 1.04
N ASP A 48 -11.74 -1.35 -0.16
CA ASP A 48 -11.73 -2.15 -1.38
C ASP A 48 -10.82 -3.37 -1.25
N HIS A 49 -9.63 -3.19 -0.66
CA HIS A 49 -8.74 -4.30 -0.34
C HIS A 49 -9.36 -5.28 0.67
N ALA A 50 -10.01 -4.78 1.72
CA ALA A 50 -10.67 -5.62 2.71
C ALA A 50 -11.82 -6.44 2.10
N ASP A 51 -12.61 -5.84 1.20
CA ASP A 51 -13.72 -6.50 0.49
C ASP A 51 -13.21 -7.53 -0.54
N GLY A 52 -12.13 -7.20 -1.27
CA GLY A 52 -11.49 -8.09 -2.25
C GLY A 52 -10.67 -9.24 -1.62
N ALA A 53 -10.17 -9.07 -0.41
CA ALA A 53 -9.39 -10.10 0.31
C ALA A 53 -10.23 -11.34 0.66
N ASP A 54 -11.55 -11.18 0.83
CA ASP A 54 -12.47 -12.29 1.07
C ASP A 54 -12.68 -13.17 -0.17
N GLY A 55 -12.56 -12.58 -1.37
CA GLY A 55 -12.69 -13.28 -2.66
C GLY A 55 -11.41 -13.99 -3.11
N GLN A 56 -10.24 -13.41 -2.85
CA GLN A 56 -8.97 -13.93 -3.36
C GLN A 56 -8.39 -15.09 -2.55
N ARG A 57 -8.85 -15.31 -1.30
CA ARG A 57 -8.39 -16.45 -0.47
C ARG A 57 -8.94 -17.80 -0.94
N LYS A 58 -9.89 -17.83 -1.87
CA LYS A 58 -10.57 -19.04 -2.35
C LYS A 58 -10.01 -19.64 -3.63
N GLU A 59 -8.82 -19.27 -4.11
CA GLU A 59 -8.23 -19.89 -5.33
C GLU A 59 -6.76 -20.28 -5.19
N ALA A 60 -6.27 -20.48 -3.96
CA ALA A 60 -5.04 -21.23 -3.70
C ALA A 60 -5.35 -22.65 -3.19
N GLY A 61 -6.43 -23.24 -3.74
CA GLY A 61 -6.74 -24.66 -3.63
C GLY A 61 -5.71 -25.44 -4.41
N HIS A 62 -4.66 -25.83 -3.70
CA HIS A 62 -3.76 -26.92 -4.01
C HIS A 62 -4.54 -28.10 -4.61
N ASP A 63 -4.32 -28.43 -5.88
CA ASP A 63 -4.66 -29.74 -6.40
C ASP A 63 -3.56 -30.24 -7.35
N ALA A 64 -2.93 -31.31 -6.85
CA ALA A 64 -2.07 -32.34 -7.47
C ALA A 64 -0.93 -31.94 -8.43
#